data_AF-H2Y5G4-F1
#
_entry.id   AF-H2Y5G4-F1
#
_cell.length_a   1.000
_cell.length_b   1.000
_cell.length_c   1.000
_cell.angle_alpha   90.00
_cell.angle_beta   90.00
_cell.angle_gamma   90.00
#
_symmetry.space_group_name_H-M   'P 1'
#
loop_
_entity.id
_entity.type
_entity.pdbx_description
1 polymer ?
#
loop_
_entity_poly.entity_id
_entity_poly.type
_entity_poly.pdbx_seq_one_letter_code
_entity_poly.pdbx_strand_id
1 'polypeptide(L)'
;MAPELDYVTMSSDIVIRGTLRKAKTWNKRYFVLREGNPPKLEYYENERKWKVNKPKRQISLGNPWNIDKKKDSKHEFLIVIFTKDEYFTMAADTVELQNDWITALTRTVRPAPGLTMFKYMWQVVLENKELETSNSNLSLHGPHRICLTHDSMVFIASHDRTGTTPTEILITNIRVCGHKENTFFIEPGRASGIGNGKLWMDVGDEAMAAQMHTTMLNVMYALRQEEANNSYRGRSNSSGSNSGRTRNTRSHNNPPPSQIGMGKMSLA
;
A
#
# COMPACT_ATOMS: atom_id res chain seq x y z
N MET A 1 -25.26 -26.55 -36.06
CA MET A 1 -24.41 -27.13 -34.99
C MET A 1 -23.66 -25.98 -34.34
N ALA A 2 -23.95 -25.66 -33.08
CA ALA A 2 -23.06 -24.80 -32.31
C ALA A 2 -21.72 -25.54 -32.13
N PRO A 3 -20.56 -24.88 -32.24
CA PRO A 3 -19.29 -25.56 -32.04
C PRO A 3 -19.25 -26.09 -30.61
N GLU A 4 -19.05 -27.40 -30.51
CA GLU A 4 -18.80 -28.08 -29.25
C GLU A 4 -17.48 -27.51 -28.72
N LEU A 5 -17.57 -26.63 -27.71
CA LEU A 5 -16.40 -26.02 -27.10
C LEU A 5 -15.51 -27.14 -26.57
N ASP A 6 -14.30 -27.26 -27.14
CA ASP A 6 -13.29 -28.25 -26.76
C ASP A 6 -13.06 -28.19 -25.23
N TYR A 7 -13.66 -29.16 -24.54
CA TYR A 7 -13.67 -29.24 -23.08
C TYR A 7 -12.26 -29.43 -22.50
N VAL A 8 -11.34 -29.95 -23.32
CA VAL A 8 -9.93 -30.20 -22.99
C VAL A 8 -9.16 -28.89 -22.84
N THR A 9 -9.42 -27.90 -23.69
CA THR A 9 -8.76 -26.57 -23.65
C THR A 9 -9.33 -25.67 -22.55
N MET A 10 -10.59 -25.88 -22.15
CA MET A 10 -11.26 -25.18 -21.04
C MET A 10 -10.73 -25.59 -19.65
N SER A 11 -9.96 -26.68 -19.59
CA SER A 11 -9.51 -27.34 -18.36
C SER A 11 -8.07 -27.02 -17.98
N SER A 12 -7.20 -26.75 -18.95
CA SER A 12 -5.75 -26.66 -18.72
C SER A 12 -5.34 -25.38 -18.01
N ASP A 13 -6.17 -24.33 -18.06
CA ASP A 13 -5.94 -23.04 -17.42
C ASP A 13 -6.56 -22.93 -16.02
N ILE A 14 -7.34 -23.92 -15.56
CA ILE A 14 -8.02 -23.83 -14.27
C ILE A 14 -7.06 -24.15 -13.13
N VAL A 15 -6.85 -23.19 -12.23
CA VAL A 15 -6.02 -23.37 -11.03
C VAL A 15 -6.82 -23.96 -9.88
N ILE A 16 -7.97 -23.37 -9.59
CA ILE A 16 -8.88 -23.82 -8.54
C ILE A 16 -10.32 -23.48 -8.93
N ARG A 17 -11.26 -24.34 -8.53
CA ARG A 17 -12.70 -24.13 -8.71
C ARG A 17 -13.46 -24.70 -7.52
N GLY A 18 -14.60 -24.12 -7.20
CA GLY A 18 -15.37 -24.56 -6.05
C GLY A 18 -16.55 -23.66 -5.72
N THR A 19 -17.44 -24.14 -4.85
CA THR A 19 -18.56 -23.34 -4.37
C THR A 19 -18.11 -22.49 -3.19
N LEU A 20 -18.28 -21.17 -3.32
CA LEU A 20 -18.09 -20.19 -2.26
C LEU A 20 -19.32 -19.29 -2.19
N ARG A 21 -19.32 -18.30 -1.31
CA ARG A 21 -20.40 -17.32 -1.19
C ARG A 21 -19.94 -15.93 -1.59
N LYS A 22 -20.88 -15.13 -2.08
CA LYS A 22 -20.70 -13.68 -2.24
C LYS A 22 -20.88 -13.00 -0.88
N ALA A 23 -19.86 -12.33 -0.35
CA ALA A 23 -19.94 -11.77 1.01
C ALA A 23 -21.11 -10.79 1.21
N LYS A 24 -21.42 -9.94 0.21
CA LYS A 24 -22.52 -8.96 0.30
C LYS A 24 -23.93 -9.59 0.31
N THR A 25 -24.16 -10.65 -0.47
CA THR A 25 -25.50 -11.23 -0.67
C THR A 25 -25.67 -12.61 -0.04
N TRP A 26 -24.59 -13.18 0.48
CA TRP A 26 -24.46 -14.54 1.01
C TRP A 26 -24.86 -15.72 0.09
N ASN A 27 -25.24 -15.41 -1.15
CA ASN A 27 -25.58 -16.38 -2.18
C ASN A 27 -24.38 -17.27 -2.55
N LYS A 28 -24.62 -18.58 -2.60
CA LYS A 28 -23.67 -19.55 -3.15
C LYS A 28 -23.46 -19.31 -4.65
N ARG A 29 -22.21 -19.34 -5.08
CA ARG A 29 -21.79 -19.22 -6.48
C ARG A 29 -20.66 -20.21 -6.73
N TYR A 30 -20.55 -20.67 -7.96
CA TYR A 30 -19.45 -21.53 -8.37
C TYR A 30 -18.33 -20.66 -8.93
N PHE A 31 -17.21 -20.60 -8.23
CA PHE A 31 -16.06 -19.78 -8.58
C PHE A 31 -15.02 -20.61 -9.33
N VAL A 32 -14.31 -19.96 -10.24
CA VAL A 32 -13.23 -20.55 -11.03
C VAL A 32 -12.10 -19.53 -11.15
N LEU A 33 -10.91 -19.88 -10.69
CA LEU A 33 -9.67 -19.13 -10.93
C LEU A 33 -8.95 -19.74 -12.12
N ARG A 34 -8.65 -18.91 -13.11
CA ARG A 34 -7.94 -19.28 -14.33
C ARG A 34 -6.59 -18.59 -14.42
N GLU A 35 -5.56 -19.37 -14.70
CA GLU A 35 -4.25 -18.90 -15.17
C GLU A 35 -4.40 -18.27 -16.57
N GLY A 36 -3.53 -17.31 -16.86
CA GLY A 36 -3.56 -16.56 -18.11
C GLY A 36 -2.73 -15.30 -18.01
N ASN A 37 -2.67 -14.52 -19.08
CA ASN A 37 -2.04 -13.21 -19.08
C ASN A 37 -3.03 -12.15 -19.60
N PRO A 38 -3.79 -11.47 -18.72
CA PRO A 38 -3.77 -11.57 -17.26
C PRO A 38 -4.59 -12.77 -16.70
N PRO A 39 -4.30 -13.24 -15.47
CA PRO A 39 -5.14 -14.22 -14.80
C PRO A 39 -6.56 -13.70 -14.56
N LYS A 40 -7.53 -14.60 -14.39
CA LYS A 40 -8.95 -14.23 -14.26
C LYS A 40 -9.64 -14.99 -13.14
N LEU A 41 -10.50 -14.30 -12.42
CA LEU A 41 -11.46 -14.92 -11.50
C LEU A 41 -12.86 -14.79 -12.07
N GLU A 42 -13.55 -15.93 -12.18
CA GLU A 42 -14.89 -16.01 -12.72
C GLU A 42 -15.83 -16.59 -11.67
N TYR A 43 -17.11 -16.22 -11.74
CA TYR A 43 -18.13 -16.94 -11.00
C TYR A 43 -19.42 -17.14 -11.80
N TYR A 44 -20.06 -18.26 -11.50
CA TYR A 44 -21.25 -18.76 -12.15
C TYR A 44 -22.35 -18.93 -11.12
N GLU A 45 -23.60 -19.03 -11.58
CA GLU A 45 -24.72 -19.32 -10.69
C GLU A 45 -24.53 -20.62 -9.91
N ASN A 46 -24.05 -21.65 -10.62
CA ASN A 46 -23.77 -22.99 -10.11
C ASN A 46 -22.84 -23.71 -11.11
N GLU A 47 -22.39 -24.90 -10.76
CA GLU A 47 -21.49 -25.71 -11.58
C GLU A 47 -22.10 -26.04 -12.97
N ARG A 48 -23.41 -26.28 -13.05
CA ARG A 48 -24.08 -26.57 -14.34
C ARG A 48 -23.95 -25.40 -15.32
N LYS A 49 -24.03 -24.15 -14.83
CA LYS A 49 -23.82 -22.95 -15.65
C LYS A 49 -22.36 -22.75 -16.05
N TRP A 50 -21.42 -23.22 -15.22
CA TRP A 50 -20.00 -23.24 -15.57
C TRP A 50 -19.70 -24.22 -16.71
N LYS A 51 -20.28 -25.42 -16.68
CA LYS A 51 -20.09 -26.43 -17.75
C LYS A 51 -20.52 -25.96 -19.14
N VAL A 52 -21.45 -25.00 -19.21
CA VAL A 52 -21.89 -24.34 -20.47
C VAL A 52 -21.25 -22.96 -20.68
N ASN A 53 -20.17 -22.67 -19.95
CA ASN A 53 -19.38 -21.44 -19.98
C ASN A 53 -20.19 -20.13 -20.00
N LYS A 54 -21.20 -20.02 -19.12
CA LYS A 54 -22.01 -18.81 -18.97
C LYS A 54 -21.72 -18.08 -17.64
N PRO A 55 -20.60 -17.35 -17.53
CA PRO A 55 -20.22 -16.67 -16.29
C PRO A 55 -21.22 -15.55 -15.95
N LYS A 56 -21.51 -15.38 -14.66
CA LYS A 56 -22.21 -14.17 -14.19
C LYS A 56 -21.26 -12.97 -14.16
N ARG A 57 -19.97 -13.21 -13.96
CA ARG A 57 -18.92 -12.18 -14.00
C ARG A 57 -17.56 -12.79 -14.25
N GLN A 58 -16.70 -12.02 -14.90
CA GLN A 58 -15.26 -12.27 -15.04
C GLN A 58 -14.51 -11.04 -14.50
N ILE A 59 -13.48 -11.27 -13.69
CA ILE A 59 -12.66 -10.25 -13.04
C ILE A 59 -11.23 -10.47 -13.49
N SER A 60 -10.61 -9.45 -14.09
CA SER A 60 -9.21 -9.49 -14.48
C SER A 60 -8.31 -9.28 -13.26
N LEU A 61 -7.34 -10.15 -13.08
CA LEU A 61 -6.35 -10.11 -12.00
C LEU A 61 -4.96 -9.77 -12.55
N GLY A 62 -4.86 -8.94 -13.59
CA GLY A 62 -3.55 -8.62 -14.21
C GLY A 62 -2.62 -7.81 -13.31
N ASN A 63 -3.18 -7.14 -12.30
CA ASN A 63 -2.43 -6.36 -11.32
C ASN A 63 -3.28 -6.18 -10.06
N PRO A 64 -3.60 -7.24 -9.29
CA PRO A 64 -4.27 -7.06 -8.03
C PRO A 64 -3.31 -6.30 -7.12
N TRP A 65 -3.90 -5.34 -6.44
CA TRP A 65 -3.21 -4.54 -5.46
C TRP A 65 -3.06 -5.31 -4.16
N ASN A 66 -3.99 -6.20 -3.81
CA ASN A 66 -3.90 -7.00 -2.60
C ASN A 66 -4.83 -8.22 -2.68
N ILE A 67 -4.43 -9.32 -2.03
CA ILE A 67 -5.29 -10.45 -1.70
C ILE A 67 -5.11 -10.71 -0.21
N ASP A 68 -6.20 -10.79 0.54
CA ASP A 68 -6.13 -10.90 2.00
C ASP A 68 -7.26 -11.74 2.59
N LYS A 69 -7.01 -12.28 3.78
CA LYS A 69 -8.02 -12.94 4.62
C LYS A 69 -8.65 -11.91 5.54
N LYS A 70 -9.98 -11.88 5.58
CA LYS A 70 -10.71 -11.06 6.55
C LYS A 70 -11.65 -11.91 7.39
N LYS A 71 -12.00 -11.36 8.55
CA LYS A 71 -13.15 -11.75 9.36
C LYS A 71 -13.92 -10.50 9.75
N ASP A 72 -15.23 -10.62 9.86
CA ASP A 72 -16.09 -9.62 10.48
C ASP A 72 -16.89 -10.26 11.64
N SER A 73 -17.82 -9.52 12.24
CA SER A 73 -18.62 -10.01 13.37
C SER A 73 -19.57 -11.17 13.03
N LYS A 74 -19.77 -11.46 11.73
CA LYS A 74 -20.72 -12.46 11.22
C LYS A 74 -20.04 -13.61 10.48
N HIS A 75 -18.87 -13.36 9.88
CA HIS A 75 -18.23 -14.26 8.94
C HIS A 75 -16.72 -14.31 9.17
N GLU A 76 -16.20 -15.50 9.43
CA GLU A 76 -14.80 -15.70 9.82
C GLU A 76 -13.85 -15.94 8.64
N PHE A 77 -14.36 -16.44 7.52
CA PHE A 77 -13.54 -16.95 6.41
C PHE A 77 -13.70 -16.14 5.13
N LEU A 78 -13.56 -14.81 5.22
CA LEU A 78 -13.65 -13.93 4.05
C LEU A 78 -12.33 -13.90 3.29
N ILE A 79 -12.41 -13.88 1.97
CA ILE A 79 -11.30 -13.65 1.05
C ILE A 79 -11.60 -12.38 0.29
N VAL A 80 -10.63 -11.48 0.31
CA VAL A 80 -10.74 -10.18 -0.32
C VAL A 80 -9.70 -10.08 -1.41
N ILE A 81 -10.12 -9.58 -2.57
CA ILE A 81 -9.26 -9.31 -3.71
C ILE A 81 -9.47 -7.85 -4.09
N PHE A 82 -8.39 -7.10 -4.10
CA PHE A 82 -8.36 -5.73 -4.56
C PHE A 82 -7.68 -5.70 -5.92
N THR A 83 -8.37 -5.14 -6.89
CA THR A 83 -7.85 -4.83 -8.21
C THR A 83 -7.80 -3.32 -8.37
N LYS A 84 -7.18 -2.85 -9.45
CA LYS A 84 -7.21 -1.43 -9.83
C LYS A 84 -8.65 -0.88 -9.83
N ASP A 85 -9.57 -1.63 -10.43
CA ASP A 85 -10.90 -1.14 -10.73
C ASP A 85 -11.87 -1.44 -9.58
N GLU A 86 -11.73 -2.59 -8.91
CA GLU A 86 -12.74 -3.07 -7.96
C GLU A 86 -12.21 -3.75 -6.69
N TYR A 87 -13.05 -3.65 -5.64
CA TYR A 87 -13.00 -4.44 -4.42
C TYR A 87 -13.94 -5.65 -4.56
N PHE A 88 -13.39 -6.85 -4.44
CA PHE A 88 -14.17 -8.08 -4.54
C PHE A 88 -13.99 -8.96 -3.31
N THR A 89 -15.11 -9.34 -2.68
CA THR A 89 -15.11 -10.24 -1.52
C THR A 89 -15.91 -11.50 -1.79
N MET A 90 -15.31 -12.63 -1.47
CA MET A 90 -15.94 -13.95 -1.41
C MET A 90 -15.79 -14.52 0.01
N ALA A 91 -16.61 -15.49 0.36
CA ALA A 91 -16.58 -16.13 1.67
C ALA A 91 -16.52 -17.65 1.51
N ALA A 92 -15.59 -18.27 2.20
CA ALA A 92 -15.51 -19.72 2.34
C ALA A 92 -16.41 -20.19 3.48
N ASP A 93 -16.87 -21.43 3.39
CA ASP A 93 -17.64 -22.08 4.47
C ASP A 93 -16.70 -22.68 5.54
N THR A 94 -15.41 -22.91 5.22
CA THR A 94 -14.41 -23.45 6.15
C THR A 94 -13.05 -22.76 5.99
N VAL A 95 -12.19 -22.88 7.01
CA VAL A 95 -10.82 -22.33 6.99
C VAL A 95 -9.91 -23.04 5.98
N GLU A 96 -10.10 -24.34 5.76
CA GLU A 96 -9.35 -25.12 4.77
C GLU A 96 -9.64 -24.59 3.37
N LEU A 97 -10.93 -24.41 3.04
CA LEU A 97 -11.33 -23.85 1.77
C LEU A 97 -10.82 -22.41 1.61
N GLN A 98 -10.80 -21.61 2.68
CA GLN A 98 -10.20 -20.27 2.64
C GLN A 98 -8.70 -20.33 2.32
N ASN A 99 -7.98 -21.25 2.95
CA ASN A 99 -6.54 -21.43 2.77
C ASN A 99 -6.20 -21.88 1.35
N ASP A 100 -6.95 -22.82 0.80
CA ASP A 100 -6.74 -23.33 -0.56
C ASP A 100 -6.91 -22.21 -1.59
N TRP A 101 -7.96 -21.41 -1.45
CA TRP A 101 -8.22 -20.28 -2.36
C TRP A 101 -7.18 -19.17 -2.21
N ILE A 102 -6.78 -18.80 -0.99
CA ILE A 102 -5.72 -17.80 -0.78
C ILE A 102 -4.40 -18.25 -1.39
N THR A 103 -4.04 -19.52 -1.20
CA THR A 103 -2.81 -20.10 -1.76
C THR A 103 -2.85 -20.08 -3.28
N ALA A 104 -3.97 -20.52 -3.88
CA ALA A 104 -4.14 -20.52 -5.32
C ALA A 104 -4.09 -19.10 -5.92
N LEU A 105 -4.79 -18.14 -5.31
CA LEU A 105 -4.80 -16.74 -5.73
C LEU A 105 -3.41 -16.12 -5.66
N THR A 106 -2.70 -16.30 -4.54
CA THR A 106 -1.36 -15.73 -4.33
C THR A 106 -0.32 -16.34 -5.26
N ARG A 107 -0.44 -17.64 -5.59
CA ARG A 107 0.45 -18.31 -6.54
C ARG A 107 0.22 -17.85 -7.98
N THR A 108 -1.05 -17.69 -8.34
CA THR A 108 -1.47 -17.39 -9.71
C THR A 108 -1.21 -15.94 -10.05
N VAL A 109 -1.47 -15.05 -9.09
CA VAL A 109 -1.42 -13.63 -9.35
C VAL A 109 -0.14 -13.02 -8.81
N ARG A 110 0.75 -12.68 -9.73
CA ARG A 110 2.01 -12.01 -9.42
C ARG A 110 1.89 -10.53 -9.79
N PRO A 111 2.25 -9.59 -8.91
CA PRO A 111 2.40 -8.20 -9.31
C PRO A 111 3.49 -8.11 -10.39
N ALA A 112 3.35 -7.14 -11.29
CA ALA A 112 4.35 -6.91 -12.32
C ALA A 112 5.74 -6.65 -11.67
N PRO A 113 6.85 -7.04 -12.31
CA PRO A 113 8.19 -6.76 -11.79
C PRO A 113 8.34 -5.28 -11.41
N GLY A 114 8.75 -5.02 -10.16
CA GLY A 114 8.87 -3.66 -9.61
C GLY A 114 7.64 -3.14 -8.86
N LEU A 115 6.52 -3.87 -8.87
CA LEU A 115 5.35 -3.57 -8.02
C LEU A 115 5.29 -4.56 -6.85
N THR A 116 5.04 -4.06 -5.65
CA THR A 116 4.69 -4.89 -4.49
C THR A 116 3.18 -4.95 -4.35
N MET A 117 2.60 -6.11 -4.04
CA MET A 117 1.23 -6.14 -3.54
C MET A 117 1.18 -5.32 -2.24
N PHE A 118 0.20 -4.43 -2.13
CA PHE A 118 -0.08 -3.70 -0.91
C PHE A 118 -0.40 -4.70 0.20
N LYS A 119 0.08 -4.45 1.41
CA LYS A 119 -0.14 -5.30 2.58
C LYS A 119 -1.53 -5.05 3.17
N TYR A 120 -2.02 -3.82 3.09
CA TYR A 120 -3.35 -3.45 3.57
C TYR A 120 -4.04 -2.50 2.59
N MET A 121 -5.37 -2.56 2.53
CA MET A 121 -6.17 -1.59 1.79
C MET A 121 -7.48 -1.26 2.51
N TRP A 122 -7.77 0.04 2.61
CA TRP A 122 -8.94 0.60 3.26
C TRP A 122 -9.71 1.49 2.29
N GLN A 123 -11.04 1.40 2.33
CA GLN A 123 -11.90 2.38 1.69
C GLN A 123 -12.25 3.44 2.72
N VAL A 124 -12.00 4.70 2.38
CA VAL A 124 -12.15 5.82 3.30
C VAL A 124 -12.82 7.00 2.60
N VAL A 125 -13.27 7.98 3.38
CA VAL A 125 -13.65 9.29 2.87
C VAL A 125 -12.66 10.31 3.41
N LEU A 126 -11.82 10.88 2.53
CA LEU A 126 -10.85 11.90 2.93
C LEU A 126 -11.57 13.21 3.26
N GLU A 127 -11.24 13.76 4.43
CA GLU A 127 -11.70 15.05 4.90
C GLU A 127 -10.53 16.05 4.87
N ASN A 128 -10.46 16.86 3.82
CA ASN A 128 -9.38 17.84 3.63
C ASN A 128 -9.54 19.12 4.48
N LYS A 129 -10.25 19.05 5.62
CA LYS A 129 -10.69 20.26 6.36
C LYS A 129 -9.54 21.04 7.02
N GLU A 130 -8.40 20.41 7.29
CA GLU A 130 -7.28 20.99 8.06
C GLU A 130 -5.96 21.11 7.27
N LEU A 131 -5.95 20.78 5.98
CA LEU A 131 -4.72 20.81 5.18
C LEU A 131 -4.52 22.20 4.56
N GLU A 132 -3.45 22.88 4.95
CA GLU A 132 -3.04 24.16 4.33
C GLU A 132 -2.53 23.88 2.91
N THR A 133 -3.45 23.87 1.96
CA THR A 133 -3.21 23.46 0.57
C THR A 133 -2.30 24.48 -0.11
N SER A 134 -0.99 24.20 -0.14
CA SER A 134 0.04 25.12 -0.64
C SER A 134 0.27 24.98 -2.16
N ASN A 135 -0.80 24.77 -2.94
CA ASN A 135 -0.83 24.31 -4.33
C ASN A 135 -0.74 22.78 -4.48
N SER A 136 -1.70 22.17 -5.15
CA SER A 136 -1.50 21.02 -6.05
C SER A 136 -2.83 20.51 -6.60
N ASN A 137 -2.79 19.96 -7.81
CA ASN A 137 -3.89 19.25 -8.46
C ASN A 137 -4.23 17.90 -7.78
N LEU A 138 -3.89 17.73 -6.49
CA LEU A 138 -4.10 16.51 -5.73
C LEU A 138 -5.50 16.52 -5.11
N SER A 139 -6.37 15.65 -5.61
CA SER A 139 -7.73 15.50 -5.10
C SER A 139 -7.76 14.71 -3.80
N LEU A 140 -7.23 15.24 -2.68
CA LEU A 140 -7.24 14.58 -1.37
C LEU A 140 -8.56 14.78 -0.59
N HIS A 141 -9.70 14.66 -1.27
CA HIS A 141 -11.02 14.83 -0.67
C HIS A 141 -12.03 13.83 -1.22
N GLY A 142 -12.93 13.37 -0.35
CA GLY A 142 -14.01 12.47 -0.74
C GLY A 142 -13.59 11.02 -0.81
N PRO A 143 -14.34 10.15 -1.50
CA PRO A 143 -14.13 8.70 -1.46
C PRO A 143 -12.79 8.27 -2.07
N HIS A 144 -11.96 7.64 -1.25
CA HIS A 144 -10.63 7.16 -1.60
C HIS A 144 -10.44 5.70 -1.19
N ARG A 145 -9.51 5.05 -1.87
CA ARG A 145 -8.88 3.82 -1.43
C ARG A 145 -7.48 4.17 -0.98
N ILE A 146 -7.13 3.72 0.21
CA ILE A 146 -5.80 3.85 0.78
C ILE A 146 -5.16 2.49 0.76
N CYS A 147 -3.97 2.40 0.17
CA CYS A 147 -3.21 1.18 0.05
C CYS A 147 -1.89 1.36 0.80
N LEU A 148 -1.57 0.45 1.72
CA LEU A 148 -0.34 0.47 2.50
C LEU A 148 0.60 -0.62 2.00
N THR A 149 1.82 -0.26 1.62
CA THR A 149 2.90 -1.21 1.29
C THR A 149 3.73 -1.51 2.54
N HIS A 150 5.02 -1.86 2.37
CA HIS A 150 5.98 -2.01 3.45
C HIS A 150 6.60 -0.65 3.85
N ASP A 151 6.59 0.34 2.96
CA ASP A 151 7.30 1.62 3.10
C ASP A 151 6.52 2.87 2.63
N SER A 152 5.37 2.70 2.00
CA SER A 152 4.54 3.79 1.47
C SER A 152 3.04 3.60 1.66
N MET A 153 2.33 4.73 1.64
CA MET A 153 0.88 4.86 1.74
C MET A 153 0.36 5.57 0.49
N VAL A 154 -0.47 4.88 -0.29
CA VAL A 154 -0.95 5.32 -1.60
C VAL A 154 -2.45 5.62 -1.56
N PHE A 155 -2.83 6.82 -1.99
CA PHE A 155 -4.20 7.32 -2.06
C PHE A 155 -4.71 7.29 -3.49
N ILE A 156 -5.87 6.67 -3.68
CA ILE A 156 -6.45 6.40 -4.99
C ILE A 156 -7.91 6.85 -4.95
N ALA A 157 -8.25 7.87 -5.72
CA ALA A 157 -9.63 8.36 -5.81
C ALA A 157 -10.56 7.24 -6.31
N SER A 158 -11.67 7.00 -5.62
CA SER A 158 -12.61 5.92 -5.98
C SER A 158 -13.48 6.27 -7.19
N HIS A 159 -13.58 7.55 -7.54
CA HIS A 159 -14.39 8.02 -8.66
C HIS A 159 -13.49 8.42 -9.82
N ASP A 160 -13.76 7.81 -10.97
CA ASP A 160 -13.08 7.99 -12.24
C ASP A 160 -13.34 9.40 -12.79
N ARG A 161 -12.66 10.41 -12.24
CA ARG A 161 -12.30 11.59 -13.04
C ARG A 161 -11.03 11.18 -13.77
N THR A 162 -11.21 10.74 -15.01
CA THR A 162 -10.16 10.34 -15.96
C THR A 162 -8.94 11.25 -15.81
N GLY A 163 -7.86 10.73 -15.21
CA GLY A 163 -6.57 11.42 -15.12
C GLY A 163 -6.06 11.78 -13.71
N THR A 164 -6.74 11.42 -12.62
CA THR A 164 -6.18 11.67 -11.27
C THR A 164 -5.07 10.67 -10.96
N THR A 165 -3.82 11.12 -10.90
CA THR A 165 -2.67 10.29 -10.54
C THR A 165 -2.75 9.88 -9.07
N PRO A 166 -2.49 8.60 -8.72
CA PRO A 166 -2.36 8.18 -7.33
C PRO A 166 -1.37 9.06 -6.58
N THR A 167 -1.71 9.42 -5.34
CA THR A 167 -0.79 10.16 -4.46
C THR A 167 -0.09 9.17 -3.56
N GLU A 168 1.23 9.19 -3.53
CA GLU A 168 2.03 8.31 -2.66
C GLU A 168 2.77 9.13 -1.62
N ILE A 169 2.75 8.67 -0.37
CA ILE A 169 3.52 9.21 0.74
C ILE A 169 4.39 8.09 1.30
N LEU A 170 5.70 8.32 1.43
CA LEU A 170 6.56 7.42 2.19
C LEU A 170 6.16 7.44 3.67
N ILE A 171 6.13 6.27 4.29
CA ILE A 171 5.76 6.12 5.71
C ILE A 171 6.76 6.88 6.61
N THR A 172 8.03 6.96 6.21
CA THR A 172 9.07 7.76 6.88
C THR A 172 8.79 9.27 6.87
N ASN A 173 7.98 9.74 5.93
CA ASN A 173 7.55 11.14 5.82
C ASN A 173 6.27 11.43 6.63
N ILE A 174 5.69 10.46 7.33
CA ILE A 174 4.54 10.66 8.21
C ILE A 174 5.04 10.84 9.64
N ARG A 175 4.74 11.98 10.26
CA ARG A 175 5.24 12.32 11.59
C ARG A 175 4.47 11.58 12.69
N VAL A 176 3.16 11.67 12.58
CA VAL A 176 2.20 11.16 13.57
C VAL A 176 1.00 10.60 12.84
N CYS A 177 0.41 9.56 13.40
CA CYS A 177 -0.92 9.10 13.04
C CYS A 177 -1.73 8.84 14.30
N GLY A 178 -3.05 8.80 14.17
CA GLY A 178 -3.95 8.50 15.27
C GLY A 178 -5.37 8.26 14.79
N HIS A 179 -6.27 7.94 15.70
CA HIS A 179 -7.69 7.81 15.40
C HIS A 179 -8.53 8.45 16.50
N LYS A 180 -9.77 8.79 16.15
CA LYS A 180 -10.79 9.28 17.06
C LYS A 180 -12.15 8.86 16.51
N GLU A 181 -12.93 8.13 17.31
CA GLU A 181 -14.23 7.60 16.87
C GLU A 181 -14.05 6.79 15.56
N ASN A 182 -14.89 7.02 14.55
CA ASN A 182 -14.79 6.40 13.22
C ASN A 182 -13.77 7.05 12.27
N THR A 183 -12.92 7.97 12.76
CA THR A 183 -11.96 8.69 11.93
C THR A 183 -10.53 8.31 12.25
N PHE A 184 -9.70 8.24 11.20
CA PHE A 184 -8.25 8.08 11.29
C PHE A 184 -7.59 9.36 10.76
N PHE A 185 -6.40 9.71 11.24
CA PHE A 185 -5.63 10.82 10.71
C PHE A 185 -4.15 10.49 10.57
N ILE A 186 -3.52 11.16 9.60
CA ILE A 186 -2.07 11.26 9.49
C ILE A 186 -1.66 12.73 9.51
N GLU A 187 -0.53 13.02 10.11
CA GLU A 187 0.15 14.31 9.98
C GLU A 187 1.41 14.12 9.12
N PRO A 188 1.31 14.35 7.80
CA PRO A 188 2.45 14.27 6.92
C PRO A 188 3.46 15.38 7.22
N GLY A 189 4.75 15.08 7.08
CA GLY A 189 5.83 16.05 7.13
C GLY A 189 6.00 16.79 5.80
N ARG A 190 6.81 17.85 5.80
CA ARG A 190 7.09 18.67 4.59
C ARG A 190 7.59 17.86 3.39
N ALA A 191 8.32 16.77 3.62
CA ALA A 191 8.86 15.91 2.58
C ALA A 191 7.80 15.03 1.88
N SER A 192 6.55 15.01 2.36
CA SER A 192 5.44 14.27 1.74
C SER A 192 4.90 14.90 0.46
N GLY A 193 5.15 16.21 0.23
CA GLY A 193 4.56 16.95 -0.90
C GLY A 193 3.08 17.33 -0.75
N ILE A 194 2.43 17.01 0.38
CA ILE A 194 0.99 17.24 0.59
C ILE A 194 0.68 18.53 1.38
N GLY A 195 1.68 19.16 1.97
CA GLY A 195 1.52 20.38 2.78
C GLY A 195 1.49 20.09 4.29
N ASN A 196 1.21 21.13 5.08
CA ASN A 196 1.16 21.01 6.54
C ASN A 196 -0.30 20.80 7.01
N GLY A 197 -0.46 20.08 8.12
CA GLY A 197 -1.76 19.83 8.74
C GLY A 197 -2.06 18.34 8.87
N LYS A 198 -3.22 18.02 9.44
CA LYS A 198 -3.70 16.65 9.55
C LYS A 198 -4.60 16.31 8.38
N LEU A 199 -4.34 15.19 7.75
CA LEU A 199 -5.26 14.58 6.78
C LEU A 199 -6.16 13.62 7.55
N TRP A 200 -7.41 14.04 7.76
CA TRP A 200 -8.44 13.23 8.41
C TRP A 200 -9.16 12.36 7.37
N MET A 201 -9.64 11.21 7.80
CA MET A 201 -10.43 10.33 6.96
C MET A 201 -11.44 9.52 7.79
N ASP A 202 -12.67 9.47 7.31
CA ASP A 202 -13.69 8.58 7.84
C ASP A 202 -13.45 7.16 7.31
N VAL A 203 -13.38 6.19 8.23
CA VAL A 203 -13.15 4.77 7.92
C VAL A 203 -14.35 3.88 8.24
N GLY A 204 -15.49 4.48 8.59
CA GLY A 204 -16.78 3.83 8.81
C GLY A 204 -17.08 3.53 10.28
N ASP A 205 -16.15 2.93 11.02
CA ASP A 205 -16.33 2.60 12.43
C ASP A 205 -15.03 2.68 13.25
N GLU A 206 -15.18 2.74 14.58
CA GLU A 206 -14.07 2.89 15.52
C GLU A 206 -13.14 1.67 15.55
N ALA A 207 -13.67 0.46 15.37
CA ALA A 207 -12.85 -0.74 15.35
C ALA A 207 -11.90 -0.74 14.14
N MET A 208 -12.38 -0.30 12.99
CA MET A 208 -11.59 -0.10 11.78
C MET A 208 -10.55 1.02 11.98
N ALA A 209 -10.92 2.13 12.63
CA ALA A 209 -10.01 3.24 12.89
C ALA A 209 -8.87 2.82 13.82
N ALA A 210 -9.18 2.10 14.90
CA ALA A 210 -8.20 1.53 15.81
C ALA A 210 -7.29 0.49 15.12
N GLN A 211 -7.87 -0.36 14.25
CA GLN A 211 -7.13 -1.34 13.46
C GLN A 211 -6.18 -0.67 12.46
N MET A 212 -6.64 0.33 11.73
CA MET A 212 -5.82 1.12 10.80
C MET A 212 -4.68 1.82 11.54
N HIS A 213 -4.95 2.43 12.68
CA HIS A 213 -3.94 3.06 13.53
C HIS A 213 -2.87 2.09 14.02
N THR A 214 -3.28 0.95 14.59
CA THR A 214 -2.36 -0.09 15.06
C THR A 214 -1.51 -0.64 13.93
N THR A 215 -2.13 -0.87 12.77
CA THR A 215 -1.43 -1.35 11.57
C THR A 215 -0.36 -0.37 11.12
N MET A 216 -0.70 0.92 11.07
CA MET A 216 0.23 1.98 10.66
C MET A 216 1.41 2.09 11.63
N LEU A 217 1.15 2.09 12.94
CA LEU A 217 2.20 2.12 13.97
C LEU A 217 3.17 0.95 13.85
N ASN A 218 2.67 -0.26 13.59
CA ASN A 218 3.52 -1.43 13.41
C ASN A 218 4.46 -1.29 12.21
N VAL A 219 3.96 -0.74 11.09
CA VAL A 219 4.81 -0.51 9.90
C VAL A 219 5.83 0.61 10.17
N MET A 220 5.40 1.73 10.75
CA MET A 220 6.31 2.81 11.14
C MET A 220 7.41 2.33 12.10
N TYR A 221 7.08 1.47 13.06
CA TYR A 221 8.03 0.91 14.01
C TYR A 221 9.01 -0.07 13.35
N ALA A 222 8.56 -0.91 12.43
CA ALA A 222 9.42 -1.82 11.68
C ALA A 222 10.46 -1.05 10.84
N LEU A 223 10.03 -0.01 10.11
CA LEU A 223 10.93 0.83 9.31
C LEU A 223 11.99 1.53 10.17
N ARG A 224 11.60 2.05 11.34
CA ARG A 224 12.56 2.67 12.29
C ARG A 224 13.60 1.66 12.81
N GLN A 225 13.21 0.40 13.03
CA GLN A 225 14.16 -0.64 13.43
C GLN A 225 15.12 -0.99 12.30
N GLU A 226 14.64 -1.07 11.06
CA GLU A 226 15.50 -1.31 9.89
C GLU A 226 16.49 -0.17 9.67
N GLU A 227 16.06 1.09 9.78
CA GLU A 227 16.93 2.26 9.74
C GLU A 227 17.99 2.23 10.84
N ALA A 228 17.58 1.93 12.09
CA ALA A 228 18.51 1.79 13.20
C ALA A 228 19.55 0.70 12.90
N ASN A 229 19.12 -0.50 12.51
CA ASN A 229 20.01 -1.61 12.19
C ASN A 229 20.98 -1.30 11.04
N ASN A 230 20.51 -0.62 9.99
CA ASN A 230 21.35 -0.19 8.88
C ASN A 230 22.33 0.92 9.28
N SER A 231 21.94 1.83 10.18
CA SER A 231 22.83 2.84 10.74
C SER A 231 23.93 2.24 11.64
N TYR A 232 23.64 1.14 12.33
CA TYR A 232 24.64 0.37 13.08
C TYR A 232 25.59 -0.40 12.16
N ARG A 233 25.11 -0.91 11.02
CA ARG A 233 25.95 -1.59 10.01
C ARG A 233 26.77 -0.63 9.14
N GLY A 234 26.36 0.62 9.02
CA GLY A 234 27.02 1.66 8.21
C GLY A 234 28.21 2.38 8.87
N ARG A 235 28.59 2.03 10.11
CA ARG A 235 29.73 2.67 10.83
C ARG A 235 31.04 1.87 10.80
N SER A 236 31.13 0.83 9.98
CA SER A 236 32.35 0.04 9.82
C SER A 236 33.06 0.36 8.49
N ASN A 237 33.62 1.56 8.35
CA ASN A 237 34.73 1.79 7.41
C ASN A 237 35.43 3.14 7.63
N SER A 238 36.38 3.16 8.59
CA SER A 238 37.75 3.66 8.36
C SER A 238 38.61 3.46 9.62
N SER A 239 39.11 2.26 9.84
CA SER A 239 40.31 2.03 10.65
C SER A 239 41.36 1.37 9.76
N GLY A 240 42.05 2.21 8.98
CA GLY A 240 43.26 1.84 8.25
C GLY A 240 44.47 2.50 8.90
N SER A 241 44.95 1.95 10.01
CA SER A 241 46.28 2.25 10.55
C SER A 241 47.30 1.35 9.87
N ASN A 242 48.25 1.91 9.10
CA ASN A 242 49.65 1.50 9.29
C ASN A 242 50.70 2.52 8.80
N SER A 243 51.57 2.87 9.76
CA SER A 243 53.02 3.05 9.71
C SER A 243 53.69 3.93 8.62
N GLY A 244 54.24 5.05 9.10
CA GLY A 244 55.67 5.31 8.92
C GLY A 244 56.08 6.29 7.83
N ARG A 245 56.04 7.61 8.11
CA ARG A 245 57.07 8.55 7.62
C ARG A 245 57.12 9.84 8.45
N THR A 246 58.13 9.87 9.32
CA THR A 246 58.94 11.03 9.77
C THR A 246 58.25 12.38 10.02
N ARG A 247 58.17 12.72 11.31
CA ARG A 247 58.05 14.09 11.84
C ARG A 247 59.07 15.02 11.20
N ASN A 248 58.61 16.17 10.70
CA ASN A 248 59.37 17.42 10.80
C ASN A 248 58.45 18.47 11.41
N THR A 249 58.76 18.84 12.64
CA THR A 249 58.13 19.88 13.43
C THR A 249 58.48 21.25 12.88
N ARG A 250 57.50 22.06 12.48
CA ARG A 250 57.58 23.52 12.58
C ARG A 250 56.26 24.09 13.07
N SER A 251 56.29 24.48 14.34
CA SER A 251 55.34 25.34 15.02
C SER A 251 55.26 26.69 14.28
N HIS A 252 54.04 27.15 13.97
CA HIS A 252 53.78 28.56 13.79
C HIS A 252 52.69 29.00 14.77
N ASN A 253 53.16 29.68 15.81
CA ASN A 253 52.37 30.48 16.74
C ASN A 253 51.67 31.60 15.99
N ASN A 254 50.35 31.72 16.13
CA ASN A 254 49.59 32.90 15.74
C ASN A 254 49.34 33.76 17.00
N PRO A 255 49.69 35.05 17.03
CA PRO A 255 49.27 35.95 18.11
C PRO A 255 47.91 36.62 17.80
N PRO A 256 47.23 37.20 18.83
CA PRO A 256 45.85 37.70 18.75
C PRO A 256 45.75 39.12 18.14
N PRO A 257 44.54 39.61 17.81
CA PRO A 257 44.36 40.82 17.00
C PRO A 257 44.43 42.11 17.82
N SER A 258 45.17 43.12 17.33
CA SER A 258 45.18 44.48 17.88
C SER A 258 44.34 45.44 17.02
N GLN A 259 43.44 46.17 17.69
CA GLN A 259 42.69 47.31 17.19
C GLN A 259 43.56 48.57 17.01
N ILE A 260 42.95 49.61 16.40
CA ILE A 260 43.35 51.02 16.21
C ILE A 260 44.01 51.25 14.83
N GLY A 261 43.60 52.17 13.96
CA GLY A 261 42.59 53.23 14.02
C GLY A 261 42.88 54.28 12.93
N MET A 262 41.82 54.95 12.47
CA MET A 262 41.79 56.27 11.81
C MET A 262 42.45 56.47 10.42
N GLY A 263 41.60 56.69 9.42
CA GLY A 263 41.91 57.44 8.20
C GLY A 263 40.81 58.47 7.96
N LYS A 264 41.16 59.75 8.03
CA LYS A 264 40.30 60.94 8.03
C LYS A 264 39.67 61.25 6.66
N MET A 265 38.53 61.94 6.70
CA MET A 265 37.97 62.73 5.59
C MET A 265 38.96 63.79 5.08
N SER A 266 38.92 64.07 3.78
CA SER A 266 38.83 65.44 3.25
C SER A 266 38.26 65.44 1.84
N LEU A 267 37.22 66.25 1.63
CA LEU A 267 36.73 66.72 0.33
C LEU A 267 37.72 67.72 -0.29
N ALA A 268 37.89 67.64 -1.62
CA ALA A 268 37.78 68.74 -2.58
C ALA A 268 37.70 68.13 -3.99
#